data_AF-A0A6A7Y4I3-F1
#
_entry.id   AF-A0A6A7Y4I3-F1
#
_cell.length_a   1.000
_cell.length_b   1.000
_cell.length_c   1.000
_cell.angle_alpha   90.00
_cell.angle_beta   90.00
_cell.angle_gamma   90.00
#
_symmetry.space_group_name_H-M   'P 1'
#
loop_
_entity.id
_entity.type
_entity.pdbx_description
1 polymer ?
#
loop_
_entity_poly.entity_id
_entity_poly.type
_entity_poly.pdbx_seq_one_letter_code
_entity_poly.pdbx_strand_id
1 'polypeptide(L)' 'MTTPFDEAVRAGPPAAGDSPAFEVFGVHYAAQALWELLDALPGKAEATLAKRRLQEAVFWGQQAARPIAPQPRTE' A
#
# COMPACT_ATOMS: atom_id res chain seq x y z
N MET A 1 2.75 -18.03 -4.02
CA MET A 1 1.58 -17.35 -4.60
C MET A 1 1.95 -15.88 -4.69
N THR A 2 1.63 -15.19 -5.79
CA THR A 2 2.13 -13.83 -6.02
C THR A 2 1.07 -12.81 -5.64
N THR A 3 1.42 -11.80 -4.84
CA THR A 3 0.54 -10.66 -4.51
C THR A 3 0.94 -9.40 -5.29
N PRO A 4 0.02 -8.43 -5.47
CA PRO A 4 0.35 -7.13 -6.07
C PRO A 4 1.40 -6.32 -5.29
N PHE A 5 1.73 -6.72 -4.05
CA PHE A 5 2.62 -5.99 -3.15
C PHE A 5 4.01 -6.63 -3.05
N ASP A 6 4.22 -7.80 -3.66
CA ASP A 6 5.45 -8.59 -3.53
C ASP A 6 6.71 -7.84 -3.96
N GLU A 7 6.62 -7.02 -5.02
CA GLU A 7 7.75 -6.25 -5.52
C GLU A 7 8.20 -5.19 -4.50
N ALA A 8 7.24 -4.43 -3.97
CA ALA A 8 7.51 -3.39 -2.98
C ALA A 8 8.09 -3.96 -1.68
N VAL A 9 7.56 -5.10 -1.20
CA VAL A 9 8.08 -5.74 0.02
C VAL A 9 9.44 -6.40 -0.20
N ARG A 10 9.67 -7.00 -1.38
CA ARG A 10 10.98 -7.58 -1.73
C ARG A 10 12.08 -6.53 -1.83
N ALA A 11 11.75 -5.31 -2.27
CA ALA A 11 12.70 -4.19 -2.32
C ALA A 11 13.21 -3.80 -0.92
N GLY A 12 12.49 -4.18 0.13
CA GLY A 12 12.83 -3.87 1.52
C GLY A 12 12.41 -2.47 1.94
N PRO A 13 12.41 -2.19 3.25
CA PRO A 13 12.01 -0.89 3.76
C PRO A 13 13.04 0.19 3.37
N PRO A 14 12.58 1.41 3.05
CA PRO A 14 13.43 2.61 3.06
C PRO A 14 14.07 2.84 4.44
N ALA A 15 14.99 3.80 4.54
CA ALA A 15 15.51 4.19 5.86
C ALA A 15 14.37 4.77 6.73
N ALA A 16 14.45 4.56 8.04
CA ALA A 16 13.40 5.02 8.96
C ALA A 16 13.19 6.56 8.97
N GLY A 17 14.17 7.33 8.48
CA GLY A 17 14.07 8.78 8.34
C GLY A 17 13.46 9.26 7.02
N ASP A 18 13.28 8.36 6.04
CA ASP A 18 12.80 8.71 4.69
C ASP A 18 11.27 8.78 4.66
N SER A 19 10.72 9.74 5.41
CA SER A 19 9.28 10.05 5.37
C SER A 19 8.93 10.87 4.12
N PRO A 20 7.82 10.57 3.42
CA PRO A 20 6.76 9.60 3.75
C PRO A 20 6.97 8.17 3.19
N ALA A 21 8.12 7.88 2.57
CA ALA A 21 8.35 6.62 1.86
C ALA A 21 8.38 5.41 2.82
N PHE A 22 8.93 5.58 4.02
CA PHE A 22 8.92 4.55 5.06
C PHE A 22 7.49 4.17 5.49
N GLU A 23 6.62 5.15 5.69
CA GLU A 23 5.21 4.94 6.06
C GLU A 23 4.44 4.24 4.94
N VAL A 24 4.68 4.64 3.68
CA VAL A 24 4.08 3.97 2.52
C VAL A 24 4.52 2.52 2.42
N PHE A 25 5.79 2.21 2.71
CA PHE A 25 6.27 0.83 2.78
C PHE A 25 5.51 0.02 3.85
N GLY A 26 5.30 0.61 5.04
CA GLY A 26 4.52 -0.03 6.11
C GLY A 26 3.11 -0.43 5.66
N VAL A 27 2.45 0.40 4.85
CA VAL A 27 1.14 0.09 4.26
C VAL A 27 1.23 -1.08 3.27
N HIS A 28 2.26 -1.12 2.40
CA HIS A 28 2.46 -2.25 1.48
C HIS A 28 2.70 -3.56 2.23
N TYR A 29 3.55 -3.53 3.25
CA TYR A 29 3.88 -4.70 4.06
C TYR A 29 2.65 -5.26 4.77
N ALA A 30 1.85 -4.40 5.41
CA ALA A 30 0.61 -4.80 6.06
C ALA A 30 -0.41 -5.35 5.05
N ALA A 31 -0.52 -4.72 3.88
CA ALA A 31 -1.42 -5.18 2.81
C ALA A 31 -1.03 -6.56 2.27
N GLN A 32 0.26 -6.86 2.13
CA GLN A 32 0.72 -8.19 1.73
C GLN A 32 0.35 -9.25 2.77
N ALA A 33 0.67 -9.01 4.04
CA ALA A 33 0.38 -9.96 5.12
C ALA A 33 -1.13 -10.26 5.22
N LEU A 34 -1.98 -9.24 5.10
CA LEU A 34 -3.43 -9.42 5.10
C LEU A 34 -3.93 -10.16 3.85
N TRP A 35 -3.33 -9.92 2.69
CA TRP A 35 -3.69 -10.61 1.46
C TRP A 35 -3.50 -12.13 1.58
N GLU A 36 -2.36 -12.56 2.13
CA GLU A 36 -2.06 -13.99 2.35
C GLU A 36 -3.07 -14.65 3.28
N LEU A 37 -3.44 -13.97 4.37
CA LEU A 37 -4.47 -14.45 5.29
C LEU A 37 -5.85 -14.56 4.63
N LEU A 38 -6.23 -13.57 3.81
CA LEU A 38 -7.51 -13.57 3.09
C LEU A 38 -7.57 -14.69 2.04
N ASP A 39 -6.45 -15.06 1.43
CA ASP A 39 -6.38 -16.20 0.49
C ASP A 39 -6.60 -17.57 1.16
N ALA A 40 -6.33 -17.68 2.46
CA ALA A 40 -6.55 -18.90 3.22
C ALA A 40 -8.02 -19.11 3.64
N LEU A 41 -8.89 -18.10 3.50
CA LEU A 41 -10.27 -18.17 3.99
C LEU A 41 -11.22 -18.95 3.06
N PRO A 42 -12.13 -19.79 3.61
CA PRO A 42 -13.21 -20.39 2.85
C PRO A 42 -14.36 -19.38 2.64
N GLY A 43 -14.27 -18.57 1.59
CA GLY A 43 -15.29 -17.57 1.27
C GLY A 43 -14.77 -16.54 0.28
N LYS A 44 -15.10 -16.72 -1.01
CA LYS A 44 -14.44 -15.95 -2.08
C LYS A 44 -14.94 -14.50 -2.19
N ALA A 45 -16.19 -14.21 -1.82
CA ALA A 45 -16.78 -12.89 -2.05
C ALA A 45 -16.21 -11.82 -1.10
N GLU A 46 -16.26 -12.08 0.21
CA GLU A 46 -15.75 -11.19 1.26
C GLU A 46 -14.23 -11.06 1.16
N ALA A 47 -13.52 -12.16 0.91
CA ALA A 47 -12.07 -12.13 0.69
C ALA A 47 -11.70 -11.29 -0.54
N THR A 48 -12.48 -11.38 -1.63
CA THR A 48 -12.26 -10.56 -2.83
C THR A 48 -12.48 -9.07 -2.55
N LEU A 49 -13.56 -8.73 -1.83
CA LEU A 49 -13.84 -7.34 -1.47
C LEU A 49 -12.73 -6.78 -0.57
N ALA A 50 -12.31 -7.52 0.45
CA ALA A 50 -11.24 -7.12 1.35
C ALA A 50 -9.92 -6.88 0.59
N LYS A 51 -9.55 -7.78 -0.33
CA LYS A 51 -8.36 -7.60 -1.19
C LYS A 51 -8.40 -6.33 -2.04
N ARG A 52 -9.57 -5.97 -2.60
CA ARG A 52 -9.73 -4.70 -3.32
C ARG A 52 -9.49 -3.50 -2.41
N ARG A 53 -10.00 -3.54 -1.16
CA ARG A 53 -9.77 -2.47 -0.17
C ARG A 53 -8.31 -2.33 0.23
N LEU A 54 -7.55 -3.43 0.27
CA LEU A 54 -6.09 -3.37 0.49
C LEU A 54 -5.38 -2.62 -0.63
N GLN A 55 -5.75 -2.88 -1.89
CA GLN A 55 -5.19 -2.14 -3.04
C GLN A 55 -5.54 -0.65 -2.99
N GLU A 56 -6.79 -0.31 -2.64
CA GLU A 56 -7.21 1.08 -2.47
C GLU A 56 -6.44 1.78 -1.35
N ALA A 57 -6.23 1.11 -0.21
CA ALA A 57 -5.46 1.68 0.90
C ALA A 57 -4.01 1.99 0.50
N VAL A 58 -3.35 1.06 -0.21
CA VAL A 58 -2.01 1.28 -0.76
C VAL A 58 -2.00 2.43 -1.76
N PHE A 59 -2.98 2.47 -2.68
CA PHE A 59 -3.10 3.56 -3.65
C PHE A 59 -3.22 4.92 -2.97
N TRP A 60 -4.11 5.07 -1.98
CA TRP A 60 -4.30 6.33 -1.28
C TRP A 60 -3.09 6.72 -0.43
N GLY A 61 -2.41 5.75 0.18
CA GLY A 61 -1.14 5.98 0.87
C GLY A 61 -0.07 6.55 -0.07
N GLN A 62 0.06 5.98 -1.27
CA GLN A 62 0.96 6.50 -2.30
C GLN A 62 0.57 7.91 -2.76
N GLN A 63 -0.73 8.21 -2.94
CA GLN A 63 -1.17 9.56 -3.30
C GLN A 63 -0.86 10.58 -2.21
N ALA A 64 -1.10 10.23 -0.95
CA ALA A 64 -0.82 11.10 0.19
C ALA A 64 0.67 11.44 0.33
N ALA A 65 1.54 10.52 -0.08
CA ALA A 65 2.98 10.70 -0.09
C ALA A 65 3.50 11.55 -1.27
N ARG A 66 2.67 11.88 -2.27
CA ARG A 66 3.11 12.69 -3.40
C ARG A 66 3.33 14.15 -2.96
N PRO A 67 4.43 14.78 -3.40
CA PRO A 67 4.63 16.22 -3.17
C PRO A 67 3.44 16.99 -3.76
N ILE A 68 2.84 17.88 -2.96
CA ILE A 68 1.86 18.83 -3.47
C ILE A 68 2.61 19.80 -4.35
N ALA A 69 2.29 19.84 -5.65
CA ALA A 69 2.86 20.83 -6.55
C ALA A 69 2.61 22.24 -5.98
N PRO A 70 3.61 23.14 -5.97
CA PRO A 70 3.40 24.50 -5.51
C PRO A 70 2.31 25.13 -6.37
N GLN A 71 1.23 25.59 -5.74
CA GLN A 71 0.21 26.33 -6.48
C GLN A 71 0.83 27.64 -6.98
N PRO A 72 0.60 28.03 -8.25
CA PRO A 72 1.04 29.33 -8.73
C PRO A 72 0.40 30.40 -7.82
N ARG A 73 1.22 31.28 -7.26
CA ARG A 73 0.72 32.44 -6.53
C ARG A 73 -0.05 33.29 -7.55
N THR A 74 -1.37 33.37 -7.39
CA THR A 74 -2.17 34.41 -8.03
C THR A 74 -1.79 35.73 -7.36
N GLU A 75 -1.09 36.57 -8.11
CA GLU A 75 -0.91 38.00 -7.84
C GLU A 75 -2.19 38.78 -8.17
#